data_AF-A0A2G9XYU4-F1
#
_entry.id   AF-A0A2G9XYU4-F1
#
_cell.length_a   1.000
_cell.length_b   1.000
_cell.length_c   1.000
_cell.angle_alpha   90.00
_cell.angle_beta   90.00
_cell.angle_gamma   90.00
#
_symmetry.space_group_name_H-M   'P 1'
#
loop_
_entity.id
_entity.type
_entity.pdbx_description
1 polymer ?
#
loop_
_entity_poly.entity_id
_entity_poly.type
_entity_poly.pdbx_seq_one_letter_code
_entity_poly.pdbx_strand_id
1 'polypeptide(L)'
;LVKLDNNGNIIWEKIYETEGWFHGFCMGLTIDGGYILCGIKAINHLAAIEVIKTRENGEIEWKKFYTENLSLSGRIIWQSEGGYMLVGTRDLDTSVANQYETLLFRLNENGDTLWTKTFQGPDHNCSPY
;
A
#
# COMPACT_ATOMS: atom_id res chain seq x y z
N LEU A 1 6.41 -10.65 -9.68
CA LEU A 1 5.21 -11.50 -9.52
C LEU A 1 5.39 -12.74 -10.37
N VAL A 2 5.13 -13.92 -9.80
CA VAL A 2 5.24 -15.20 -10.49
C VAL A 2 3.92 -15.93 -10.31
N LYS A 3 3.33 -16.42 -11.41
CA LYS A 3 2.15 -17.29 -11.39
C LYS A 3 2.62 -18.72 -11.65
N LEU A 4 2.20 -19.64 -10.78
CA LEU A 4 2.54 -21.05 -10.87
C LEU A 4 1.29 -21.88 -11.20
N ASP A 5 1.50 -23.05 -11.79
CA ASP A 5 0.46 -24.08 -11.88
C ASP A 5 0.37 -24.90 -10.57
N ASN A 6 -0.56 -25.86 -10.53
CA ASN A 6 -0.74 -26.73 -9.36
C ASN A 6 0.45 -27.65 -9.05
N ASN A 7 1.38 -27.81 -9.99
CA ASN A 7 2.59 -28.60 -9.85
C ASN A 7 3.81 -27.74 -9.49
N GLY A 8 3.64 -26.41 -9.38
CA GLY A 8 4.73 -25.47 -9.09
C GLY A 8 5.51 -25.01 -10.32
N ASN A 9 5.07 -25.32 -11.55
CA ASN A 9 5.72 -24.82 -12.76
C ASN A 9 5.34 -23.36 -13.01
N ILE A 10 6.28 -22.57 -13.52
CA ILE A 10 6.05 -21.16 -13.88
C ILE A 10 5.12 -21.10 -15.10
N ILE A 11 3.94 -20.49 -14.92
CA ILE A 11 3.04 -20.11 -16.02
C ILE A 11 3.56 -18.81 -16.63
N TRP A 12 3.85 -17.82 -15.79
CA TRP A 12 4.49 -16.59 -16.21
C TRP A 12 5.20 -15.90 -15.04
N GLU A 13 6.15 -15.04 -15.39
CA GLU A 13 6.80 -14.12 -14.47
C GLU A 13 6.77 -12.70 -15.02
N LYS A 14 6.57 -11.72 -14.13
CA LYS A 14 6.61 -10.30 -14.43
C LYS A 14 7.41 -9.59 -13.36
N ILE A 15 8.38 -8.81 -13.80
CA ILE A 15 9.13 -7.88 -12.97
C ILE A 15 8.46 -6.53 -13.12
N TYR A 16 8.04 -5.95 -12.00
CA TYR A 16 7.53 -4.59 -11.97
C TYR A 16 8.65 -3.73 -11.43
N GLU A 17 9.23 -2.91 -12.29
CA GLU A 17 10.31 -2.02 -11.90
C GLU A 17 9.77 -0.96 -10.94
N THR A 18 10.41 -0.91 -9.78
CA THR A 18 10.14 0.01 -8.71
C THR A 18 11.50 0.54 -8.24
N GLU A 19 11.67 1.85 -8.15
CA GLU A 19 12.95 2.47 -7.75
C GLU A 19 12.92 2.80 -6.26
N GLY A 20 14.01 2.57 -5.52
CA GLY A 20 14.16 2.98 -4.11
C GLY A 20 14.31 1.83 -3.11
N TRP A 21 14.13 2.14 -1.83
CA TRP A 21 14.21 1.16 -0.73
C TRP A 21 12.86 0.47 -0.56
N PHE A 22 12.83 -0.86 -0.66
CA PHE A 22 11.60 -1.66 -0.57
C PHE A 22 11.51 -2.43 0.73
N HIS A 23 10.63 -1.99 1.63
CA HIS A 23 10.18 -2.79 2.76
C HIS A 23 8.67 -3.01 2.66
N GLY A 24 8.21 -4.23 2.97
CA GLY A 24 6.79 -4.57 3.15
C GLY A 24 5.97 -4.56 1.86
N PHE A 25 5.95 -5.70 1.15
CA PHE A 25 5.00 -5.91 0.07
C PHE A 25 3.72 -6.55 0.61
N CYS A 26 2.58 -5.98 0.24
CA CYS A 26 1.29 -6.65 0.37
C CYS A 26 0.73 -6.91 -1.03
N MET A 27 0.03 -8.04 -1.18
CA MET A 27 -0.60 -8.43 -2.43
C MET A 27 -1.98 -9.01 -2.15
N GLY A 28 -2.92 -8.74 -3.04
CA GLY A 28 -4.24 -9.35 -3.05
C GLY A 28 -4.69 -9.72 -4.46
N LEU A 29 -5.70 -10.58 -4.52
CA LEU A 29 -6.48 -10.79 -5.75
C LEU A 29 -7.51 -9.68 -5.89
N THR A 30 -7.79 -9.31 -7.14
CA THR A 30 -8.87 -8.38 -7.48
C THR A 30 -10.10 -9.14 -7.96
N ILE A 31 -11.28 -8.53 -7.84
CA ILE A 31 -12.56 -9.19 -8.18
C ILE A 31 -12.62 -9.60 -9.67
N ASP A 32 -11.96 -8.84 -10.54
CA ASP A 32 -11.87 -9.12 -11.98
C ASP A 32 -10.78 -10.15 -12.35
N GLY A 33 -10.17 -10.81 -11.36
CA GLY A 33 -9.17 -11.87 -11.57
C GLY A 33 -7.73 -11.37 -11.73
N GLY A 34 -7.50 -10.06 -11.67
CA GLY A 34 -6.17 -9.48 -11.63
C GLY A 34 -5.50 -9.53 -10.25
N TYR A 35 -4.39 -8.81 -10.11
CA TYR A 35 -3.64 -8.68 -8.84
C TYR A 35 -3.50 -7.22 -8.44
N ILE A 36 -3.48 -6.97 -7.13
CA ILE A 36 -3.18 -5.66 -6.56
C ILE A 36 -1.94 -5.81 -5.68
N LEU A 37 -0.93 -4.98 -5.92
CA LEU A 37 0.33 -4.95 -5.21
C LEU A 37 0.47 -3.60 -4.53
N CYS A 38 0.94 -3.57 -3.30
CA CYS A 38 1.41 -2.33 -2.69
C CYS A 38 2.75 -2.49 -1.99
N GLY A 39 3.54 -1.42 -2.04
CA GLY A 39 4.85 -1.32 -1.43
C GLY A 39 5.21 0.14 -1.17
N ILE A 40 6.35 0.37 -0.50
CA ILE A 40 6.84 1.71 -0.22
C ILE A 40 7.90 2.09 -1.25
N LYS A 41 7.76 3.30 -1.80
CA LYS A 41 8.75 3.95 -2.65
C LYS A 41 9.26 5.23 -1.96
N ALA A 42 10.57 5.43 -1.92
CA ALA A 42 11.14 6.72 -1.56
C ALA A 42 11.13 7.65 -2.80
N ILE A 43 10.48 8.80 -2.70
CA ILE A 43 10.43 9.84 -3.74
C ILE A 43 10.98 11.13 -3.13
N ASN A 44 12.13 11.62 -3.62
CA ASN A 44 12.75 12.87 -3.13
C ASN A 44 12.87 12.96 -1.59
N HIS A 45 13.35 11.87 -0.96
CA HIS A 45 13.44 11.71 0.50
C HIS A 45 12.12 11.61 1.28
N LEU A 46 10.97 11.58 0.59
CA LEU A 46 9.66 11.33 1.18
C LEU A 46 9.21 9.88 0.91
N ALA A 47 8.53 9.25 1.86
CA ALA A 47 7.95 7.94 1.62
C ALA A 47 6.59 8.06 0.93
N ALA A 48 6.40 7.26 -0.12
CA ALA A 48 5.17 7.11 -0.88
C ALA A 48 4.70 5.65 -0.85
N ILE A 49 3.39 5.44 -0.90
CA ILE A 49 2.86 4.11 -1.21
C ILE A 49 2.75 4.00 -2.72
N GLU A 50 3.42 3.02 -3.29
CA GLU A 50 3.22 2.60 -4.66
C GLU A 50 2.18 1.49 -4.69
N VAL A 51 1.15 1.64 -5.52
CA VAL A 51 0.13 0.62 -5.77
C VAL A 51 0.10 0.30 -7.26
N ILE A 52 0.12 -0.99 -7.58
CA ILE A 52 0.09 -1.51 -8.95
C ILE A 52 -1.10 -2.46 -9.05
N LYS A 53 -2.06 -2.16 -9.93
CA LYS A 53 -3.08 -3.12 -10.36
C LYS A 53 -2.67 -3.75 -11.67
N THR A 54 -2.87 -5.06 -11.76
CA THR A 54 -2.58 -5.84 -12.95
C THR A 54 -3.80 -6.63 -13.41
N ARG A 55 -3.77 -7.06 -14.67
CA ARG A 55 -4.65 -8.08 -15.23
C ARG A 55 -4.25 -9.47 -14.75
N GLU A 56 -5.09 -10.48 -15.04
CA GLU A 56 -4.80 -11.88 -14.72
C GLU A 56 -3.49 -12.41 -15.34
N ASN A 57 -3.09 -11.85 -16.50
CA ASN A 57 -1.84 -12.17 -17.19
C ASN A 57 -0.61 -11.41 -16.64
N GLY A 58 -0.80 -10.59 -15.61
CA GLY A 58 0.24 -9.77 -15.00
C GLY A 58 0.57 -8.48 -15.74
N GLU A 59 -0.16 -8.09 -16.79
CA GLU A 59 0.00 -6.77 -17.41
C GLU A 59 -0.52 -5.67 -16.49
N ILE A 60 0.21 -4.55 -16.40
CA ILE A 60 -0.20 -3.42 -15.57
C ILE A 60 -1.44 -2.76 -16.19
N GLU A 61 -2.51 -2.65 -15.42
CA GLU A 61 -3.66 -1.81 -15.79
C GLU A 61 -3.43 -0.37 -15.37
N TRP A 62 -2.97 -0.17 -14.13
CA TRP A 62 -2.60 1.14 -13.63
C TRP A 62 -1.58 1.03 -12.51
N LYS A 63 -0.86 2.14 -12.32
CA LYS A 63 0.17 2.31 -11.30
C LYS A 63 0.05 3.71 -10.71
N LYS A 64 -0.05 3.81 -9.39
CA LYS A 64 -0.26 5.08 -8.67
C LYS A 64 0.64 5.21 -7.45
N PHE A 65 0.89 6.46 -7.08
CA PHE A 65 1.65 6.83 -5.91
C PHE A 65 0.78 7.66 -4.97
N TYR A 66 0.79 7.31 -3.69
CA TYR A 66 0.11 8.07 -2.64
C TYR A 66 1.18 8.65 -1.72
N THR A 67 1.28 9.98 -1.70
CA THR A 67 2.39 10.73 -1.08
C THR A 67 1.92 11.63 0.07
N GLU A 68 0.71 11.43 0.59
CA GLU A 68 0.13 12.26 1.66
C GLU A 68 0.83 12.04 3.02
N ASN A 69 2.06 12.58 3.13
CA ASN A 69 2.89 12.64 4.34
C ASN A 69 3.10 11.29 5.04
N LEU A 70 3.35 10.22 4.30
CA LEU A 70 3.46 8.88 4.87
C LEU A 70 4.85 8.63 5.47
N SER A 71 4.91 7.80 6.51
CA SER A 71 6.11 7.22 7.13
C SER A 71 6.11 5.69 6.95
N LEU A 72 7.28 5.10 7.14
CA LEU A 72 7.75 3.85 6.55
C LEU A 72 7.07 2.55 7.02
N SER A 73 5.98 2.56 7.80
CA SER A 73 5.53 1.35 8.52
C SER A 73 4.09 0.89 8.22
N GLY A 74 3.93 -0.34 7.71
CA GLY A 74 2.65 -1.05 7.67
C GLY A 74 1.74 -0.68 6.50
N ARG A 75 1.59 -1.60 5.55
CA ARG A 75 0.72 -1.46 4.38
C ARG A 75 -0.14 -2.71 4.22
N ILE A 76 -1.45 -2.50 4.11
CA ILE A 76 -2.41 -3.55 3.78
C ILE A 76 -3.25 -2.99 2.66
N ILE A 77 -3.42 -3.78 1.60
CA ILE A 77 -4.37 -3.49 0.53
C ILE A 77 -5.46 -4.56 0.52
N TRP A 78 -6.71 -4.12 0.57
CA TRP A 78 -7.87 -5.00 0.54
C TRP A 78 -8.83 -4.56 -0.55
N GLN A 79 -9.26 -5.50 -1.39
CA GLN A 79 -10.31 -5.26 -2.36
C GLN A 79 -11.68 -5.47 -1.70
N SER A 80 -12.60 -4.54 -1.93
CA SER A 80 -14.01 -4.66 -1.57
C SER A 80 -14.89 -4.34 -2.78
N GLU A 81 -16.20 -4.50 -2.65
CA GLU A 81 -17.14 -3.96 -3.64
C GLU A 81 -16.96 -2.43 -3.74
N GLY A 82 -16.61 -1.95 -4.94
CA GLY A 82 -16.42 -0.53 -5.23
C GLY A 82 -15.03 0.01 -4.86
N GLY A 83 -13.98 -0.80 -4.99
CA GLY A 83 -12.59 -0.39 -4.96
C GLY A 83 -11.77 -0.95 -3.79
N TYR A 84 -10.75 -0.19 -3.39
CA TYR A 84 -9.70 -0.66 -2.49
C TYR A 84 -9.70 0.09 -1.16
N MET A 85 -9.28 -0.60 -0.12
CA MET A 85 -8.83 -0.01 1.12
C MET A 85 -7.31 -0.12 1.19
N LEU A 86 -6.66 0.99 1.49
CA LEU A 86 -5.22 1.04 1.72
C LEU A 86 -4.97 1.63 3.10
N VAL A 87 -4.12 0.98 3.88
CA VAL A 87 -3.67 1.49 5.19
C VAL A 87 -2.22 1.91 5.08
N GLY A 88 -1.88 3.07 5.65
CA GLY A 88 -0.51 3.51 5.84
C GLY A 88 -0.33 4.19 7.19
N THR A 89 0.91 4.46 7.56
CA THR A 89 1.24 5.29 8.73
C THR A 89 1.94 6.54 8.27
N ARG A 90 1.86 7.59 9.08
CA ARG A 90 2.54 8.87 8.96
C ARG A 90 3.29 9.13 10.25
N ASP A 91 4.53 9.59 10.13
CA ASP A 91 5.29 10.14 11.23
C ASP A 91 4.99 11.64 11.26
N LEU A 92 4.69 12.15 12.46
CA LEU A 92 4.26 13.53 12.62
C LEU A 92 5.42 14.53 12.72
N ASP A 93 6.68 14.06 12.74
CA ASP A 93 7.88 14.92 12.88
C ASP A 93 7.71 16.00 13.95
N THR A 94 7.06 15.62 15.05
CA THR A 94 6.98 16.46 16.23
C THR A 94 8.26 16.28 17.02
N SER A 95 8.68 17.29 17.78
CA SER A 95 9.80 17.17 18.74
C SER A 95 9.60 16.04 19.79
N VAL A 96 8.45 15.37 19.77
CA VAL A 96 8.11 14.16 20.52
C VAL A 96 8.35 12.93 19.62
N ALA A 97 9.27 12.06 20.05
CA ALA A 97 9.55 10.81 19.36
C ALA A 97 8.32 9.87 19.32
N ASN A 98 8.21 9.07 18.25
CA ASN A 98 7.23 7.98 18.09
C ASN A 98 5.75 8.41 18.06
N GLN A 99 5.44 9.55 17.44
CA GLN A 99 4.05 9.88 17.11
C GLN A 99 3.71 9.43 15.68
N TYR A 100 2.86 8.41 15.60
CA TYR A 100 2.37 7.89 14.33
C TYR A 100 0.87 8.13 14.19
N GLU A 101 0.46 8.63 13.03
CA GLU A 101 -0.94 8.57 12.59
C GLU A 101 -1.12 7.39 11.66
N THR A 102 -2.23 6.68 11.79
CA THR A 102 -2.68 5.70 10.81
C THR A 102 -3.61 6.38 9.82
N LEU A 103 -3.28 6.30 8.53
CA LEU A 103 -4.12 6.76 7.43
C LEU A 103 -4.83 5.58 6.79
N LEU A 104 -6.13 5.73 6.59
CA LEU A 104 -6.99 4.81 5.87
C LEU A 104 -7.49 5.51 4.61
N PHE A 105 -7.07 5.01 3.46
CA PHE A 105 -7.49 5.48 2.15
C PHE A 105 -8.59 4.57 1.62
N ARG A 106 -9.68 5.16 1.15
CA ARG A 106 -10.63 4.50 0.27
C ARG A 106 -10.33 4.92 -1.15
N LEU A 107 -10.08 3.94 -2.01
CA LEU A 107 -9.80 4.12 -3.42
C LEU A 107 -10.96 3.55 -4.25
N ASN A 108 -11.23 4.14 -5.40
CA ASN A 108 -12.11 3.53 -6.41
C ASN A 108 -11.36 2.41 -7.19
N GLU A 109 -12.03 1.73 -8.12
CA GLU A 109 -11.42 0.65 -8.94
C GLU A 109 -10.27 1.13 -9.84
N ASN A 110 -10.25 2.42 -10.18
CA ASN A 110 -9.17 3.03 -10.95
C ASN A 110 -7.97 3.45 -10.07
N GLY A 111 -8.08 3.31 -8.74
CA GLY A 111 -7.09 3.77 -7.77
C GLY A 111 -7.17 5.26 -7.43
N ASP A 112 -8.26 5.97 -7.73
CA ASP A 112 -8.40 7.35 -7.26
C ASP A 112 -8.90 7.38 -5.82
N THR A 113 -8.31 8.25 -5.00
CA THR A 113 -8.74 8.46 -3.61
C THR A 113 -10.15 9.05 -3.57
N LEU A 114 -11.08 8.28 -3.01
CA LEU A 114 -12.44 8.74 -2.68
C LEU A 114 -12.45 9.51 -1.36
N TRP A 115 -11.71 9.02 -0.37
CA TRP A 115 -11.49 9.72 0.90
C TRP A 115 -10.26 9.17 1.63
N THR A 116 -9.70 9.98 2.51
CA THR A 116 -8.66 9.61 3.47
C THR A 116 -9.19 9.89 4.89
N LYS A 117 -9.02 8.93 5.80
CA LYS A 117 -9.27 9.11 7.23
C LYS A 117 -7.97 8.97 8.00
N THR A 118 -7.78 9.83 8.98
CA THR A 118 -6.61 9.81 9.86
C THR A 118 -7.05 9.38 11.26
N PHE A 119 -6.31 8.44 11.83
CA PHE A 119 -6.49 7.94 13.18
C PHE A 119 -5.20 8.16 13.95
N GLN A 120 -5.25 8.94 15.01
CA GLN A 120 -4.11 9.11 15.89
C GLN A 120 -3.95 7.85 16.75
N GLY A 121 -2.72 7.39 16.94
CA GLY A 121 -2.43 6.41 17.98
C GLY A 121 -2.86 6.99 19.35
N PRO A 122 -3.25 6.14 20.32
CA PRO A 122 -3.62 6.64 21.64
C PRO A 122 -2.49 7.50 22.20
N ASP A 123 -2.85 8.68 22.72
CA ASP A 123 -1.95 9.56 23.44
C ASP A 123 -1.06 8.75 24.38
N HIS A 124 0.24 9.06 24.39
CA HIS A 124 1.24 8.43 25.27
C HIS A 124 1.01 8.69 26.78
N ASN A 125 -0.16 9.19 27.20
CA ASN A 125 -0.52 9.33 28.60
C ASN A 125 -1.32 8.12 29.11
N CYS A 126 -0.69 6.95 29.03
CA CYS A 126 -0.86 5.96 30.09
C CYS A 126 0.24 6.21 31.14
N SER A 127 0.09 7.26 31.95
CA SER A 127 0.67 7.25 33.30
C SER A 127 -0.31 6.52 34.21
N PRO A 128 -0.01 5.31 34.69
CA PRO A 128 -0.59 4.88 35.94
C PRO A 128 0.20 5.59 37.05
N TYR A 129 -0.43 6.59 37.68
CA TYR A 129 -0.10 7.17 39.00
C TYR A 129 1.37 7.39 39.37
#